data_AF-A0A2U9BHV5-F1
#
_entry.id   AF-A0A2U9BHV5-F1
#
_cell.length_a   1.000
_cell.length_b   1.000
_cell.length_c   1.000
_cell.angle_alpha   90.00
_cell.angle_beta   90.00
_cell.angle_gamma   90.00
#
_symmetry.space_group_name_H-M   'P 1'
#
loop_
_entity.id
_entity.type
_entity.pdbx_description
1 polymer ?
#
loop_
_entity_poly.entity_id
_entity_poly.type
_entity_poly.pdbx_seq_one_letter_code
_entity_poly.pdbx_strand_id
1 'polypeptide(L)'
;MEFLRAVTPVFTGPHHWTRFRCVRLRYCSHAAKARVPSEERGTPVDRFKTRLPSGPSFQDFLKGVSVSKTPAVHAGHSDTPAHLPEHLEMGNSRKVYFETYGCQMNVSDTEIAWSILQRKGYQRTVDLHEADVVLLVTCSIREKAEQTIWNRLQQLTSMKRRRLRSHTPMKIGILGCMAERLKTELLEREKLVDVIAGPDAYRDLPRLLTVADGGHQASNVLLSLEETYADIMPVHLAPQGYSAFVSIMRGCDNMCSYCIVPFTRGRERSRPVSSILEEVQMLSDQGVKEVTLLGQNVNSYRDTSEEQFCGSDLAALSRGFETVYRTKQGGLRFSDLLDRVSRIDPDMRIRFTSPHPKDFPDEVLHLIAERGNICKQIHLPAQSGSSRVLKAMRRGYTREAYLDLVENIKTIIPGRSRFSF
;
A
#
# COMPACT_ATOMS: atom_id res chain seq x y z
N MET A 1 48.10 -44.30 -17.49
CA MET A 1 47.58 -43.88 -18.81
C MET A 1 46.66 -42.70 -18.52
N GLU A 2 47.20 -41.48 -18.38
CA GLU A 2 47.38 -40.47 -19.44
C GLU A 2 46.05 -40.11 -20.13
N PHE A 3 45.59 -38.86 -20.26
CA PHE A 3 46.29 -37.67 -20.77
C PHE A 3 45.61 -36.36 -20.34
N LEU A 4 46.43 -35.31 -20.20
CA LEU A 4 46.11 -33.88 -20.10
C LEU A 4 45.37 -33.33 -21.34
N ARG A 5 44.58 -32.25 -21.18
CA ARG A 5 44.91 -30.91 -21.75
C ARG A 5 43.85 -29.83 -21.47
N ALA A 6 44.37 -28.69 -21.01
CA ALA A 6 43.71 -27.41 -20.92
C ALA A 6 43.64 -26.71 -22.28
N VAL A 7 42.66 -25.83 -22.49
CA VAL A 7 42.54 -24.94 -23.64
C VAL A 7 42.23 -23.53 -23.16
N THR A 8 43.13 -22.60 -23.47
CA THR A 8 42.98 -21.14 -23.46
C THR A 8 42.29 -20.65 -24.73
N PRO A 9 41.84 -19.38 -24.78
CA PRO A 9 42.51 -18.50 -25.74
C PRO A 9 42.84 -17.11 -25.19
N VAL A 10 43.96 -16.61 -25.70
CA VAL A 10 44.51 -15.26 -25.59
C VAL A 10 43.96 -14.43 -26.75
N PHE A 11 43.50 -13.19 -26.49
CA PHE A 11 43.69 -12.09 -27.44
C PHE A 11 43.91 -10.77 -26.68
N THR A 12 44.98 -10.11 -27.09
CA THR A 12 45.60 -8.89 -26.58
C THR A 12 45.08 -7.64 -27.29
N GLY A 13 45.00 -6.51 -26.60
CA GLY A 13 44.84 -5.17 -27.20
C GLY A 13 44.65 -4.07 -26.15
N PRO A 14 45.51 -3.03 -26.06
CA PRO A 14 45.58 -2.15 -24.90
C PRO A 14 44.76 -0.86 -25.07
N HIS A 15 43.99 -0.46 -24.06
CA HIS A 15 43.42 0.89 -23.96
C HIS A 15 44.15 1.72 -22.90
N HIS A 16 44.96 2.65 -23.40
CA HIS A 16 45.68 3.67 -22.64
C HIS A 16 44.72 4.56 -21.84
N TRP A 17 44.94 4.63 -20.53
CA TRP A 17 44.38 5.66 -19.65
C TRP A 17 45.37 6.82 -19.55
N THR A 18 45.07 7.95 -20.19
CA THR A 18 45.83 9.20 -20.03
C THR A 18 45.12 10.12 -19.04
N ARG A 19 45.74 10.28 -17.87
CA ARG A 19 45.53 11.39 -16.94
C ARG A 19 45.99 12.69 -17.61
N PHE A 20 45.10 13.65 -17.83
CA PHE A 20 45.50 15.02 -18.13
C PHE A 20 45.58 15.86 -16.85
N ARG A 21 46.82 16.23 -16.54
CA ARG A 21 47.22 17.28 -15.60
C ARG A 21 46.94 18.65 -16.21
N CYS A 22 46.53 19.56 -15.33
CA CYS A 22 47.05 20.92 -15.16
C CYS A 22 47.24 21.78 -16.43
N VAL A 23 46.34 22.73 -16.65
CA VAL A 23 46.64 23.94 -17.44
C VAL A 23 46.63 25.14 -16.50
N ARG A 24 47.81 25.76 -16.37
CA ARG A 24 48.03 27.03 -15.69
C ARG A 24 47.76 28.19 -16.66
N LEU A 25 47.03 29.19 -16.14
CA LEU A 25 47.16 30.65 -16.32
C LEU A 25 47.36 31.22 -17.73
N ARG A 26 46.39 32.02 -18.17
CA ARG A 26 46.68 33.25 -18.93
C ARG A 26 46.28 34.47 -18.11
N TYR A 27 47.31 35.28 -17.85
CA TYR A 27 47.28 36.63 -17.35
C TYR A 27 46.56 37.56 -18.34
N CYS A 28 45.66 38.41 -17.84
CA CYS A 28 45.46 39.74 -18.39
C CYS A 28 45.46 40.76 -17.24
N SER A 29 46.44 41.64 -17.35
CA SER A 29 46.78 42.85 -16.61
C SER A 29 45.65 43.87 -16.48
N HIS A 30 45.43 44.43 -15.29
CA HIS A 30 45.89 45.79 -14.94
C HIS A 30 45.48 46.15 -13.50
N ALA A 31 46.35 46.91 -12.86
CA ALA A 31 46.30 47.28 -11.45
C ALA A 31 45.24 48.34 -11.14
N ALA A 32 44.57 48.19 -10.00
CA ALA A 32 44.13 49.30 -9.18
C ALA A 32 44.19 48.88 -7.70
N LYS A 33 45.23 49.36 -7.00
CA LYS A 33 45.28 49.35 -5.54
C LYS A 33 44.32 50.44 -5.04
N ALA A 34 43.25 50.06 -4.37
CA ALA A 34 42.50 50.95 -3.49
C ALA A 34 42.45 50.33 -2.09
N ARG A 35 42.82 51.15 -1.10
CA ARG A 35 42.98 50.82 0.32
C ARG A 35 41.67 50.28 0.92
N VAL A 36 41.81 49.26 1.75
CA VAL A 36 40.78 48.72 2.65
C VAL A 36 40.68 49.62 3.88
N PRO A 37 39.48 50.07 4.28
CA PRO A 37 39.19 50.36 5.68
C PRO A 37 38.70 49.08 6.36
N SER A 38 39.23 48.83 7.55
CA SER A 38 38.88 47.74 8.45
C SER A 38 37.43 47.88 8.95
N GLU A 39 36.58 46.89 8.68
CA GLU A 39 35.31 46.72 9.41
C GLU A 39 34.87 45.24 9.43
N GLU A 40 34.82 44.72 10.67
CA GLU A 40 34.04 43.63 11.27
C GLU A 40 33.77 42.31 10.50
N ARG A 41 34.27 41.21 11.09
CA ARG A 41 33.96 39.82 10.70
C ARG A 41 32.56 39.42 11.16
N GLY A 42 31.57 39.50 10.28
CA GLY A 42 30.26 38.82 10.42
C GLY A 42 30.15 37.60 9.50
N THR A 43 29.45 36.54 9.93
CA THR A 43 29.27 35.31 9.14
C THR A 43 28.34 35.53 7.92
N PRO A 44 28.43 34.70 6.86
CA PRO A 44 27.63 34.88 5.62
C PRO A 44 26.11 34.91 5.84
N VAL A 45 25.65 34.30 6.93
CA VAL A 45 24.23 34.19 7.30
C VAL A 45 23.67 35.54 7.79
N ASP A 46 24.45 36.32 8.52
CA ASP A 46 24.02 37.63 9.02
C ASP A 46 23.94 38.68 7.91
N ARG A 47 24.81 38.55 6.90
CA ARG A 47 24.80 39.36 5.68
C ARG A 47 23.60 39.06 4.77
N PHE A 48 23.03 37.87 4.89
CA PHE A 48 21.81 37.47 4.17
C PHE A 48 20.55 37.96 4.89
N LYS A 49 20.51 37.89 6.23
CA LYS A 49 19.39 38.39 7.04
C LYS A 49 19.19 39.90 6.96
N THR A 50 20.28 40.66 6.84
CA THR A 50 20.25 42.13 6.67
C THR A 50 19.77 42.60 5.29
N ARG A 51 19.72 41.71 4.28
CA ARG A 51 19.25 42.00 2.92
C ARG A 51 17.78 41.63 2.65
N LEU A 52 17.12 40.94 3.58
CA LEU A 52 15.70 40.58 3.45
C LEU A 52 14.73 41.78 3.39
N PRO A 53 14.97 42.93 4.08
CA PRO A 53 14.04 44.05 4.04
C PRO A 53 14.03 44.82 2.70
N SER A 54 15.07 44.67 1.88
CA SER A 54 15.21 45.35 0.58
C SER A 54 15.00 44.42 -0.62
N GLY A 55 14.55 43.18 -0.38
CA GLY A 55 14.20 42.22 -1.42
C GLY A 55 12.79 42.47 -1.98
N PRO A 56 12.50 41.99 -3.21
CA PRO A 56 11.17 42.09 -3.79
C PRO A 56 10.15 41.37 -2.91
N SER A 57 9.04 42.04 -2.63
CA SER A 57 7.94 41.50 -1.84
C SER A 57 7.16 40.45 -2.64
N PHE A 58 6.39 39.60 -1.97
CA PHE A 58 5.47 38.67 -2.63
C PHE A 58 4.53 39.38 -3.61
N GLN A 59 4.15 40.63 -3.34
CA GLN A 59 3.31 41.43 -4.23
C GLN A 59 4.03 41.83 -5.54
N ASP A 60 5.36 41.94 -5.53
CA ASP A 60 6.12 42.24 -6.73
C ASP A 60 6.16 41.05 -7.70
N PHE A 61 5.97 39.82 -7.19
CA PHE A 61 5.78 38.62 -8.02
C PHE A 61 4.36 38.49 -8.58
N LEU A 62 3.37 39.14 -7.96
CA LEU A 62 1.97 39.15 -8.43
C LEU A 62 1.70 40.20 -9.52
N LYS A 63 2.52 41.26 -9.61
CA LYS A 63 2.36 42.35 -10.59
C LYS A 63 2.49 41.93 -12.07
N GLY A 64 2.98 40.72 -12.35
CA GLY A 64 3.11 40.17 -13.70
C GLY A 64 1.91 39.35 -14.20
N VAL A 65 0.88 39.14 -13.38
CA VAL A 65 -0.27 38.30 -13.75
C VAL A 65 -1.48 39.20 -14.03
N SER A 66 -1.65 39.61 -15.28
CA SER A 66 -2.87 40.30 -15.72
C SER A 66 -4.04 39.30 -15.79
N VAL A 67 -4.80 39.18 -14.71
CA VAL A 67 -6.12 38.54 -14.72
C VAL A 67 -7.13 39.54 -15.26
N SER A 68 -7.66 39.28 -16.45
CA SER A 68 -8.83 39.99 -16.97
C SER A 68 -10.04 39.68 -16.07
N LYS A 69 -10.49 40.67 -15.31
CA LYS A 69 -11.73 40.59 -14.54
C LYS A 69 -12.93 40.59 -15.48
N THR A 70 -13.55 39.43 -15.67
CA THR A 70 -15.00 39.35 -15.92
C THR A 70 -15.70 38.97 -14.62
N PRO A 71 -16.91 39.48 -14.32
CA PRO A 71 -17.55 39.26 -13.03
C PRO A 71 -18.10 37.83 -12.97
N ALA A 72 -17.47 36.99 -12.15
CA ALA A 72 -17.92 35.62 -11.91
C ALA A 72 -19.11 35.61 -10.95
N VAL A 73 -20.22 35.07 -11.42
CA VAL A 73 -21.32 34.55 -10.61
C VAL A 73 -20.80 33.32 -9.84
N HIS A 74 -21.17 33.24 -8.57
CA HIS A 74 -20.77 32.19 -7.63
C HIS A 74 -21.03 30.77 -8.17
N ALA A 75 -19.95 29.98 -8.28
CA ALA A 75 -20.00 28.52 -8.18
C ALA A 75 -18.62 28.03 -7.72
N GLY A 76 -18.58 27.31 -6.59
CA GLY A 76 -17.35 26.71 -6.07
C GLY A 76 -16.89 25.58 -6.97
N HIS A 77 -15.67 25.69 -7.50
CA HIS A 77 -14.97 24.59 -8.13
C HIS A 77 -13.56 24.49 -7.57
N SER A 78 -13.30 23.35 -6.93
CA SER A 78 -11.98 22.83 -6.61
C SER A 78 -11.16 22.67 -7.89
N ASP A 79 -9.90 23.10 -7.85
CA ASP A 79 -8.91 22.81 -8.90
C ASP A 79 -8.82 21.31 -9.14
N THR A 80 -9.43 20.84 -10.24
CA THR A 80 -9.44 19.43 -10.64
C THR A 80 -8.58 19.32 -11.91
N PRO A 81 -7.60 18.40 -11.99
CA PRO A 81 -6.86 18.17 -13.23
C PRO A 81 -7.82 17.75 -14.34
N ALA A 82 -7.48 18.07 -15.60
CA ALA A 82 -8.30 17.76 -16.79
C ALA A 82 -8.71 16.27 -16.84
N HIS A 83 -9.89 15.95 -16.33
CA HIS A 83 -10.47 14.61 -16.38
C HIS A 83 -11.01 14.35 -17.79
N LEU A 84 -10.74 13.15 -18.32
CA LEU A 84 -11.46 12.62 -19.47
C LEU A 84 -12.98 12.69 -19.17
N PRO A 85 -13.83 13.04 -20.14
CA PRO A 85 -15.25 13.16 -19.87
C PRO A 85 -15.84 11.81 -19.43
N GLU A 86 -16.70 11.82 -18.40
CA GLU A 86 -17.17 10.64 -17.65
C GLU A 86 -17.74 9.51 -18.52
N HIS A 87 -18.33 9.84 -19.67
CA HIS A 87 -18.88 8.85 -20.61
C HIS A 87 -17.80 7.93 -21.21
N LEU A 88 -16.53 8.37 -21.25
CA LEU A 88 -15.41 7.56 -21.74
C LEU A 88 -14.90 6.57 -20.68
N GLU A 89 -15.24 6.76 -19.41
CA GLU A 89 -14.90 5.83 -18.32
C GLU A 89 -15.96 4.73 -18.12
N MET A 90 -17.02 4.73 -18.93
CA MET A 90 -18.07 3.71 -18.86
C MET A 90 -17.63 2.40 -19.48
N GLY A 91 -17.89 1.30 -18.78
CA GLY A 91 -17.54 -0.04 -19.20
C GLY A 91 -18.36 -0.59 -20.37
N ASN A 92 -19.44 0.07 -20.78
CA ASN A 92 -20.29 -0.32 -21.92
C ASN A 92 -20.66 -1.82 -21.93
N SER A 93 -20.98 -2.38 -20.76
CA SER A 93 -21.26 -3.83 -20.57
C SER A 93 -20.12 -4.79 -20.89
N ARG A 94 -18.87 -4.31 -20.98
CA ARG A 94 -17.69 -5.17 -21.15
C ARG A 94 -17.54 -6.14 -19.99
N LYS A 95 -17.20 -7.38 -20.33
CA LYS A 95 -17.04 -8.48 -19.37
C LYS A 95 -15.64 -8.45 -18.75
N VAL A 96 -15.58 -8.47 -17.42
CA VAL A 96 -14.35 -8.46 -16.61
C VAL A 96 -14.21 -9.81 -15.92
N TYR A 97 -13.06 -10.43 -16.12
CA TYR A 97 -12.65 -11.65 -15.42
C TYR A 97 -11.53 -11.31 -14.43
N PHE A 98 -11.69 -11.72 -13.18
CA PHE A 98 -10.68 -11.56 -12.15
C PHE A 98 -10.02 -12.90 -11.84
N GLU A 99 -8.70 -12.88 -11.73
CA GLU A 99 -7.91 -14.02 -11.28
C GLU A 99 -7.06 -13.61 -10.08
N THR A 100 -7.40 -14.13 -8.90
CA THR A 100 -6.80 -13.70 -7.64
C THR A 100 -5.69 -14.68 -7.22
N TYR A 101 -4.50 -14.14 -7.01
CA TYR A 101 -3.30 -14.83 -6.57
C TYR A 101 -2.76 -14.17 -5.30
N GLY A 102 -2.76 -14.91 -4.19
CA GLY A 102 -2.10 -14.44 -2.97
C GLY A 102 -2.86 -14.76 -1.70
N CYS A 103 -3.13 -13.73 -0.90
CA CYS A 103 -3.70 -13.83 0.44
C CYS A 103 -5.13 -13.28 0.52
N GLN A 104 -5.70 -13.32 1.72
CA GLN A 104 -7.05 -12.81 2.02
C GLN A 104 -7.21 -11.33 1.64
N MET A 105 -6.14 -10.53 1.76
CA MET A 105 -6.15 -9.13 1.29
C MET A 105 -6.37 -9.04 -0.22
N ASN A 106 -5.81 -9.96 -1.01
CA ASN A 106 -6.01 -9.95 -2.46
C ASN A 106 -7.46 -10.33 -2.84
N VAL A 107 -8.12 -11.18 -2.03
CA VAL A 107 -9.55 -11.47 -2.19
C VAL A 107 -10.36 -10.20 -1.93
N SER A 108 -10.15 -9.53 -0.79
CA SER A 108 -10.82 -8.26 -0.48
C SER A 108 -10.53 -7.17 -1.52
N ASP A 109 -9.27 -7.05 -1.98
CA ASP A 109 -8.88 -6.11 -3.04
C ASP A 109 -9.62 -6.41 -4.37
N THR A 110 -9.92 -7.68 -4.65
CA THR A 110 -10.72 -8.08 -5.83
C THR A 110 -12.17 -7.60 -5.70
N GLU A 111 -12.76 -7.69 -4.51
CA GLU A 111 -14.13 -7.22 -4.26
C GLU A 111 -14.23 -5.68 -4.35
N ILE A 112 -13.22 -4.96 -3.84
CA ILE A 112 -13.11 -3.50 -3.97
C ILE A 112 -12.99 -3.09 -5.44
N ALA A 113 -12.04 -3.69 -6.17
CA ALA A 113 -11.82 -3.40 -7.59
C ALA A 113 -13.08 -3.72 -8.42
N TRP A 114 -13.79 -4.80 -8.10
CA TRP A 114 -15.04 -5.14 -8.74
C TRP A 114 -16.15 -4.11 -8.45
N SER A 115 -16.33 -3.68 -7.21
CA SER A 115 -17.31 -2.65 -6.84
C SER A 115 -17.10 -1.33 -7.61
N ILE A 116 -15.83 -0.94 -7.82
CA ILE A 116 -15.48 0.24 -8.62
C ILE A 116 -15.90 0.08 -10.09
N LEU A 117 -15.54 -1.05 -10.70
CA LEU A 117 -15.85 -1.30 -12.11
C LEU A 117 -17.36 -1.52 -12.33
N GLN A 118 -18.06 -2.19 -11.42
CA GLN A 118 -19.50 -2.40 -11.52
C GLN A 118 -20.26 -1.07 -11.54
N ARG A 119 -19.89 -0.11 -10.67
CA ARG A 119 -20.48 1.25 -10.68
C ARG A 119 -20.28 1.99 -12.01
N LYS A 120 -19.24 1.64 -12.76
CA LYS A 120 -18.95 2.20 -14.09
C LYS A 120 -19.56 1.36 -15.23
N GLY A 121 -20.40 0.36 -14.95
CA GLY A 121 -21.17 -0.38 -15.96
C GLY A 121 -20.42 -1.55 -16.62
N TYR A 122 -19.33 -2.03 -16.01
CA TYR A 122 -18.71 -3.30 -16.39
C TYR A 122 -19.52 -4.48 -15.85
N GLN A 123 -19.47 -5.63 -16.55
CA GLN A 123 -20.12 -6.87 -16.14
C GLN A 123 -19.09 -7.91 -15.71
N ARG A 124 -19.40 -8.74 -14.71
CA ARG A 124 -18.49 -9.79 -14.27
C ARG A 124 -18.71 -11.05 -15.11
N THR A 125 -17.63 -11.76 -15.44
CA THR A 125 -17.70 -13.11 -16.00
C THR A 125 -16.83 -14.07 -15.20
N VAL A 126 -17.27 -15.32 -15.11
CA VAL A 126 -16.47 -16.45 -14.60
C VAL A 126 -15.81 -17.24 -15.74
N ASP A 127 -16.22 -16.98 -16.99
CA ASP A 127 -15.61 -17.57 -18.17
C ASP A 127 -14.57 -16.61 -18.74
N LEU A 128 -13.31 -17.07 -18.74
CA LEU A 128 -12.17 -16.37 -19.31
C LEU A 128 -12.33 -16.12 -20.82
N HIS A 129 -13.02 -17.00 -21.56
CA HIS A 129 -13.17 -16.89 -23.01
C HIS A 129 -14.06 -15.73 -23.43
N GLU A 130 -15.02 -15.36 -22.58
CA GLU A 130 -15.94 -14.24 -22.83
C GLU A 130 -15.40 -12.89 -22.33
N ALA A 131 -14.28 -12.87 -21.60
CA ALA A 131 -13.79 -11.68 -20.92
C ALA A 131 -13.17 -10.66 -21.88
N ASP A 132 -13.62 -9.41 -21.86
CA ASP A 132 -13.02 -8.29 -22.57
C ASP A 132 -11.86 -7.66 -21.79
N VAL A 133 -11.86 -7.83 -20.48
CA VAL A 133 -10.83 -7.37 -19.56
C VAL A 133 -10.48 -8.51 -18.60
N VAL A 134 -9.20 -8.85 -18.50
CA VAL A 134 -8.68 -9.82 -17.54
C VAL A 134 -7.77 -9.11 -16.56
N LEU A 135 -8.11 -9.17 -15.27
CA LEU A 135 -7.38 -8.53 -14.19
C LEU A 135 -6.78 -9.59 -13.26
N LEU A 136 -5.45 -9.66 -13.22
CA LEU A 136 -4.71 -10.51 -12.30
C LEU A 136 -4.45 -9.73 -11.00
N VAL A 137 -5.06 -10.15 -9.88
CA VAL A 137 -4.82 -9.54 -8.57
C VAL A 137 -3.74 -10.34 -7.87
N THR A 138 -2.57 -9.75 -7.68
CA THR A 138 -1.33 -10.49 -7.40
C THR A 138 -0.66 -10.06 -6.09
N CYS A 139 0.14 -10.99 -5.54
CA CYS A 139 0.94 -10.80 -4.33
C CYS A 139 2.43 -10.83 -4.66
N SER A 140 3.24 -10.02 -3.95
CA SER A 140 4.70 -9.96 -4.12
C SER A 140 5.49 -10.72 -3.05
N ILE A 141 4.80 -11.39 -2.11
CA ILE A 141 5.45 -11.91 -0.89
C ILE A 141 6.09 -13.29 -1.11
N ARG A 142 5.68 -14.06 -2.13
CA ARG A 142 6.17 -15.42 -2.37
C ARG A 142 6.89 -15.51 -3.72
N GLU A 143 8.14 -15.95 -3.73
CA GLU A 143 8.99 -16.02 -4.92
C GLU A 143 8.40 -16.89 -6.05
N LYS A 144 7.82 -18.05 -5.73
CA LYS A 144 7.14 -18.91 -6.71
C LYS A 144 5.90 -18.26 -7.36
N ALA A 145 5.34 -17.21 -6.75
CA ALA A 145 4.19 -16.52 -7.32
C ALA A 145 4.57 -15.76 -8.60
N GLU A 146 5.77 -15.19 -8.67
CA GLU A 146 6.16 -14.32 -9.79
C GLU A 146 6.26 -15.10 -11.11
N GLN A 147 6.97 -16.23 -11.13
CA GLN A 147 7.08 -17.07 -12.33
C GLN A 147 5.72 -17.58 -12.80
N THR A 148 4.82 -17.90 -11.87
CA THR A 148 3.45 -18.33 -12.17
C THR A 148 2.70 -17.26 -12.93
N ILE A 149 2.79 -16.00 -12.47
CA ILE A 149 2.17 -14.85 -13.14
C ILE A 149 2.81 -14.59 -14.51
N TRP A 150 4.13 -14.67 -14.65
CA TRP A 150 4.79 -14.53 -15.96
C TRP A 150 4.29 -15.55 -16.98
N ASN A 151 4.23 -16.83 -16.59
CA ASN A 151 3.70 -17.89 -17.45
C ASN A 151 2.22 -17.63 -17.79
N ARG A 152 1.43 -17.15 -16.82
CA ARG A 152 0.03 -16.81 -17.03
C ARG A 152 -0.15 -15.65 -18.01
N LEU A 153 0.68 -14.61 -17.91
CA LEU A 153 0.67 -13.48 -18.85
C LEU A 153 0.99 -13.92 -20.28
N GLN A 154 1.93 -14.85 -20.48
CA GLN A 154 2.23 -15.41 -21.80
C GLN A 154 1.04 -16.17 -22.40
N GLN A 155 0.32 -16.95 -21.59
CA GLN A 155 -0.92 -17.61 -22.00
C GLN A 155 -1.99 -16.59 -22.42
N LEU A 156 -2.26 -15.60 -21.56
CA LEU A 156 -3.26 -14.55 -21.83
C LEU A 156 -2.89 -13.71 -23.05
N THR A 157 -1.61 -13.39 -23.24
CA THR A 157 -1.12 -12.67 -24.42
C THR A 157 -1.35 -13.49 -25.69
N SER A 158 -1.12 -14.80 -25.63
CA SER A 158 -1.40 -15.70 -26.76
C SER A 158 -2.89 -15.73 -27.11
N MET A 159 -3.77 -15.74 -26.10
CA MET A 159 -5.22 -15.65 -26.30
C MET A 159 -5.63 -14.30 -26.90
N LYS A 160 -5.11 -13.19 -26.35
CA LYS A 160 -5.33 -11.82 -26.86
C LYS A 160 -4.93 -11.72 -28.34
N ARG A 161 -3.76 -12.24 -28.72
CA ARG A 161 -3.29 -12.23 -30.11
C ARG A 161 -4.22 -12.98 -31.07
N ARG A 162 -4.81 -14.11 -30.64
CA ARG A 162 -5.80 -14.85 -31.44
C ARG A 162 -7.11 -14.07 -31.58
N ARG A 163 -7.51 -13.34 -30.53
CA ARG A 163 -8.76 -12.57 -30.46
C ARG A 163 -8.70 -11.20 -31.17
N LEU A 164 -7.52 -10.69 -31.48
CA LEU A 164 -7.34 -9.46 -32.29
C LEU A 164 -8.02 -9.52 -33.67
N ARG A 165 -8.51 -10.69 -34.11
CA ARG A 165 -9.37 -10.86 -35.29
C ARG A 165 -10.86 -10.62 -35.04
N SER A 166 -11.27 -10.28 -33.80
CA SER A 166 -12.65 -9.96 -33.40
C SER A 166 -12.85 -8.46 -33.13
N HIS A 167 -14.10 -8.01 -33.01
CA HIS A 167 -14.46 -6.59 -32.91
C HIS A 167 -13.99 -5.85 -31.63
N THR A 168 -13.62 -6.55 -30.55
CA THR A 168 -13.22 -5.90 -29.28
C THR A 168 -11.87 -6.45 -28.78
N PRO A 169 -10.83 -5.60 -28.66
CA PRO A 169 -9.52 -6.04 -28.19
C PRO A 169 -9.54 -6.33 -26.69
N MET A 170 -9.16 -7.56 -26.34
CA MET A 170 -9.00 -8.00 -24.95
C MET A 170 -7.90 -7.18 -24.24
N LYS A 171 -8.18 -6.73 -23.01
CA LYS A 171 -7.22 -6.02 -22.16
C LYS A 171 -6.74 -6.92 -21.02
N ILE A 172 -5.46 -6.82 -20.69
CA ILE A 172 -4.82 -7.57 -19.61
C ILE A 172 -4.28 -6.57 -18.60
N GLY A 173 -4.66 -6.71 -17.34
CA GLY A 173 -4.18 -5.87 -16.24
C GLY A 173 -3.58 -6.67 -15.09
N ILE A 174 -2.61 -6.08 -14.40
CA ILE A 174 -2.03 -6.61 -13.16
C ILE A 174 -2.27 -5.62 -12.02
N LEU A 175 -2.79 -6.15 -10.93
CA LEU A 175 -3.18 -5.41 -9.74
C LEU A 175 -2.42 -5.91 -8.52
N GLY A 176 -2.28 -5.05 -7.50
CA GLY A 176 -1.81 -5.42 -6.17
C GLY A 176 -0.30 -5.27 -5.97
N CYS A 177 0.26 -5.98 -4.99
CA CYS A 177 1.62 -5.70 -4.52
C CYS A 177 2.71 -6.03 -5.55
N MET A 178 2.49 -7.02 -6.42
CA MET A 178 3.45 -7.36 -7.48
C MET A 178 3.48 -6.28 -8.57
N ALA A 179 2.36 -5.61 -8.83
CA ALA A 179 2.29 -4.50 -9.77
C ALA A 179 3.21 -3.35 -9.37
N GLU A 180 3.25 -2.99 -8.07
CA GLU A 180 4.16 -1.96 -7.58
C GLU A 180 5.63 -2.44 -7.56
N ARG A 181 5.88 -3.69 -7.16
CA ARG A 181 7.25 -4.24 -7.11
C ARG A 181 7.90 -4.36 -8.49
N LEU A 182 7.16 -4.88 -9.48
CA LEU A 182 7.69 -5.25 -10.80
C LEU A 182 7.31 -4.26 -11.90
N LYS A 183 6.90 -3.03 -11.55
CA LYS A 183 6.42 -2.04 -12.53
C LYS A 183 7.35 -1.84 -13.71
N THR A 184 8.66 -1.72 -13.46
CA THR A 184 9.65 -1.49 -14.51
C THR A 184 9.74 -2.69 -15.46
N GLU A 185 9.85 -3.90 -14.90
CA GLU A 185 9.90 -5.13 -15.69
C GLU A 185 8.61 -5.37 -16.50
N LEU A 186 7.45 -5.06 -15.92
CA LEU A 186 6.15 -5.21 -16.58
C LEU A 186 5.93 -4.18 -17.71
N LEU A 187 6.50 -2.98 -17.58
CA LEU A 187 6.44 -1.94 -18.61
C LEU A 187 7.46 -2.19 -19.73
N GLU A 188 8.66 -2.66 -19.39
CA GLU A 188 9.75 -2.89 -20.36
C GLU A 188 9.61 -4.22 -21.10
N ARG A 189 9.12 -5.30 -20.45
CA ARG A 189 9.00 -6.62 -21.08
C ARG A 189 7.74 -6.73 -21.93
N GLU A 190 7.96 -6.82 -23.24
CA GLU A 190 7.04 -7.38 -24.26
C GLU A 190 5.61 -6.80 -24.32
N LYS A 191 5.32 -5.62 -23.74
CA LYS A 191 3.97 -5.00 -23.71
C LYS A 191 2.85 -6.02 -23.38
N LEU A 192 3.15 -6.96 -22.49
CA LEU A 192 2.25 -8.07 -22.15
C LEU A 192 1.00 -7.59 -21.39
N VAL A 193 1.09 -6.40 -20.80
CA VAL A 193 0.10 -5.82 -19.89
C VAL A 193 -0.33 -4.46 -20.40
N ASP A 194 -1.64 -4.22 -20.43
CA ASP A 194 -2.23 -2.94 -20.81
C ASP A 194 -2.42 -2.02 -19.61
N VAL A 195 -2.75 -2.58 -18.44
CA VAL A 195 -3.05 -1.83 -17.21
C VAL A 195 -2.25 -2.35 -16.01
N ILE A 196 -1.60 -1.45 -15.27
CA ILE A 196 -0.90 -1.79 -14.03
C ILE A 196 -1.44 -0.91 -12.91
N ALA A 197 -2.01 -1.50 -11.84
CA ALA A 197 -2.46 -0.73 -10.69
C ALA A 197 -1.90 -1.26 -9.37
N GLY A 198 -1.30 -0.36 -8.60
CA GLY A 198 -0.86 -0.64 -7.24
C GLY A 198 -2.04 -0.81 -6.27
N PRO A 199 -1.79 -1.27 -5.04
CA PRO A 199 -2.85 -1.56 -4.08
C PRO A 199 -3.61 -0.33 -3.59
N ASP A 200 -3.13 0.90 -3.82
CA ASP A 200 -3.81 2.14 -3.45
C ASP A 200 -4.39 2.88 -4.68
N ALA A 201 -4.39 2.25 -5.86
CA ALA A 201 -4.76 2.89 -7.13
C ALA A 201 -6.03 2.31 -7.78
N TYR A 202 -6.83 1.50 -7.07
CA TYR A 202 -8.01 0.86 -7.66
C TYR A 202 -9.10 1.84 -8.10
N ARG A 203 -9.23 3.01 -7.47
CA ARG A 203 -10.16 4.07 -7.92
C ARG A 203 -9.87 4.53 -9.34
N ASP A 204 -8.62 4.44 -9.75
CA ASP A 204 -8.13 4.87 -11.05
C ASP A 204 -8.35 3.83 -12.15
N LEU A 205 -8.81 2.62 -11.81
CA LEU A 205 -9.00 1.53 -12.77
C LEU A 205 -9.86 1.89 -13.99
N PRO A 206 -11.01 2.58 -13.85
CA PRO A 206 -11.82 2.98 -15.00
C PRO A 206 -11.01 3.85 -15.97
N ARG A 207 -10.32 4.89 -15.45
CA ARG A 207 -9.48 5.77 -16.26
C ARG A 207 -8.34 5.02 -16.93
N LEU A 208 -7.66 4.12 -16.20
CA LEU A 208 -6.56 3.32 -16.75
C LEU A 208 -7.03 2.41 -17.89
N LEU A 209 -8.22 1.81 -17.77
CA LEU A 209 -8.83 0.99 -18.82
C LEU A 209 -9.21 1.82 -20.06
N THR A 210 -9.74 3.03 -19.87
CA THR A 210 -10.04 3.96 -20.98
C THR A 210 -8.77 4.36 -21.73
N VAL A 211 -7.68 4.70 -21.02
CA VAL A 211 -6.39 5.01 -21.65
C VAL A 211 -5.86 3.79 -22.40
N ALA A 212 -6.03 2.59 -21.83
CA ALA A 212 -5.64 1.34 -22.46
C ALA A 212 -6.44 1.04 -23.73
N ASP A 213 -7.71 1.44 -23.81
CA ASP A 213 -8.52 1.31 -25.02
C ASP A 213 -7.98 2.13 -26.19
N GLY A 214 -7.38 3.29 -25.91
CA GLY A 214 -6.64 4.10 -26.89
C GLY A 214 -5.33 3.46 -27.41
N GLY A 215 -4.98 2.26 -26.93
CA GLY A 215 -3.79 1.51 -27.36
C GLY A 215 -2.51 1.84 -26.60
N HIS A 216 -2.60 2.69 -25.57
CA HIS A 216 -1.48 3.04 -24.69
C HIS A 216 -1.42 2.10 -23.48
N GLN A 217 -0.22 1.90 -22.92
CA GLN A 217 -0.13 1.26 -21.61
C GLN A 217 -0.43 2.30 -20.53
N ALA A 218 -1.22 1.92 -19.53
CA ALA A 218 -1.59 2.79 -18.43
C ALA A 218 -1.11 2.18 -17.11
N SER A 219 -0.47 2.98 -16.27
CA SER A 219 -0.04 2.53 -14.95
C SER A 219 -0.28 3.58 -13.87
N ASN A 220 -0.74 3.14 -12.71
CA ASN A 220 -0.75 3.92 -11.49
C ASN A 220 -0.43 3.02 -10.30
N VAL A 221 0.75 3.22 -9.74
CA VAL A 221 1.26 2.41 -8.63
C VAL A 221 1.68 3.29 -7.45
N LEU A 222 1.32 4.57 -7.49
CA LEU A 222 1.65 5.53 -6.45
C LEU A 222 0.94 5.13 -5.15
N LEU A 223 1.71 5.07 -4.09
CA LEU A 223 1.20 4.80 -2.75
C LEU A 223 0.61 6.07 -2.17
N SER A 224 -0.64 5.98 -1.70
CA SER A 224 -1.34 7.11 -1.10
C SER A 224 -1.06 7.18 0.40
N LEU A 225 -1.06 8.38 0.97
CA LEU A 225 -0.92 8.56 2.42
C LEU A 225 -2.25 8.39 3.17
N GLU A 226 -3.38 8.41 2.46
CA GLU A 226 -4.73 8.47 3.06
C GLU A 226 -5.66 7.36 2.57
N GLU A 227 -5.34 6.69 1.45
CA GLU A 227 -6.23 5.71 0.84
C GLU A 227 -6.50 4.50 1.75
N THR A 228 -7.80 4.24 1.99
CA THR A 228 -8.32 3.11 2.76
C THR A 228 -9.56 2.47 2.12
N TYR A 229 -10.12 3.05 1.05
CA TYR A 229 -11.38 2.65 0.42
C TYR A 229 -12.61 2.67 1.35
N ALA A 230 -12.60 3.54 2.37
CA ALA A 230 -13.67 3.63 3.37
C ALA A 230 -15.08 3.90 2.80
N ASP A 231 -15.17 4.59 1.68
CA ASP A 231 -16.41 4.96 0.97
C ASP A 231 -16.86 3.90 -0.07
N ILE A 232 -16.13 2.79 -0.18
CA ILE A 232 -16.45 1.73 -1.14
C ILE A 232 -16.95 0.51 -0.39
N MET A 233 -18.24 0.23 -0.53
CA MET A 233 -18.81 -1.04 -0.11
C MET A 233 -18.40 -2.13 -1.10
N PRO A 234 -17.64 -3.15 -0.67
CA PRO A 234 -17.27 -4.26 -1.53
C PRO A 234 -18.51 -5.06 -1.93
N VAL A 235 -18.50 -5.59 -3.15
CA VAL A 235 -19.57 -6.48 -3.61
C VAL A 235 -19.10 -7.90 -3.37
N HIS A 236 -19.66 -8.53 -2.34
CA HIS A 236 -19.25 -9.88 -1.94
C HIS A 236 -19.56 -10.89 -3.02
N LEU A 237 -18.53 -11.64 -3.41
CA LEU A 237 -18.58 -12.50 -4.60
C LEU A 237 -19.24 -13.86 -4.34
N ALA A 238 -19.48 -14.19 -3.07
CA ALA A 238 -20.14 -15.42 -2.65
C ALA A 238 -21.52 -15.08 -2.02
N PRO A 239 -22.63 -15.24 -2.76
CA PRO A 239 -23.99 -14.98 -2.24
C PRO A 239 -24.40 -15.90 -1.09
N GLN A 240 -23.62 -16.94 -0.79
CA GLN A 240 -23.88 -17.93 0.27
C GLN A 240 -22.70 -18.09 1.24
N GLY A 241 -21.80 -17.11 1.30
CA GLY A 241 -20.70 -17.15 2.25
C GLY A 241 -21.20 -16.95 3.68
N TYR A 242 -21.05 -17.96 4.54
CA TYR A 242 -21.21 -17.77 5.99
C TYR A 242 -20.13 -16.86 6.59
N SER A 243 -19.08 -16.52 5.82
CA SER A 243 -17.93 -15.74 6.25
C SER A 243 -17.56 -14.66 5.23
N ALA A 244 -17.19 -13.47 5.72
CA ALA A 244 -16.75 -12.34 4.91
C ALA A 244 -15.45 -11.71 5.45
N PHE A 245 -14.70 -11.05 4.55
CA PHE A 245 -13.48 -10.33 4.89
C PHE A 245 -13.73 -8.82 4.93
N VAL A 246 -13.40 -8.18 6.05
CA VAL A 246 -13.55 -6.73 6.22
C VAL A 246 -12.17 -6.11 6.40
N SER A 247 -11.72 -5.33 5.43
CA SER A 247 -10.42 -4.63 5.51
C SER A 247 -10.56 -3.41 6.43
N ILE A 248 -9.87 -3.44 7.58
CA ILE A 248 -9.90 -2.35 8.57
C ILE A 248 -8.71 -1.40 8.44
N MET A 249 -7.66 -1.79 7.74
CA MET A 249 -6.46 -0.98 7.56
C MET A 249 -5.61 -1.44 6.38
N ARG A 250 -4.74 -0.55 5.89
CA ARG A 250 -3.77 -0.84 4.81
C ARG A 250 -2.37 -0.36 5.21
N GLY A 251 -1.35 -1.06 4.73
CA GLY A 251 0.05 -0.72 5.00
C GLY A 251 0.54 -1.19 6.37
N CYS A 252 1.83 -0.99 6.65
CA CYS A 252 2.44 -1.43 7.90
C CYS A 252 3.69 -0.62 8.24
N ASP A 253 3.80 -0.18 9.50
CA ASP A 253 4.94 0.62 9.98
C ASP A 253 6.04 -0.24 10.65
N ASN A 254 5.89 -1.56 10.81
CA ASN A 254 6.83 -2.41 11.58
C ASN A 254 8.25 -2.58 11.00
N MET A 255 8.52 -2.12 9.75
CA MET A 255 9.76 -2.30 8.95
C MET A 255 10.65 -3.48 9.34
N CYS A 256 10.07 -4.68 9.41
CA CYS A 256 10.83 -5.90 9.65
C CYS A 256 11.80 -6.12 8.49
N SER A 257 13.03 -6.57 8.77
CA SER A 257 14.10 -6.59 7.75
C SER A 257 13.84 -7.49 6.54
N TYR A 258 12.90 -8.43 6.67
CA TYR A 258 12.49 -9.36 5.61
C TYR A 258 11.20 -8.95 4.90
N CYS A 259 10.50 -7.91 5.36
CA CYS A 259 9.13 -7.63 4.94
C CYS A 259 9.07 -6.56 3.84
N ILE A 260 8.45 -6.91 2.71
CA ILE A 260 8.27 -6.01 1.56
C ILE A 260 7.06 -5.07 1.68
N VAL A 261 6.16 -5.34 2.64
CA VAL A 261 4.86 -4.66 2.78
C VAL A 261 4.98 -3.13 2.86
N PRO A 262 5.88 -2.53 3.66
CA PRO A 262 5.96 -1.08 3.76
C PRO A 262 6.28 -0.39 2.43
N PHE A 263 6.95 -1.09 1.51
CA PHE A 263 7.32 -0.59 0.19
C PHE A 263 6.29 -0.87 -0.89
N THR A 264 5.35 -1.79 -0.65
CA THR A 264 4.35 -2.19 -1.65
C THR A 264 2.94 -1.78 -1.29
N ARG A 265 2.64 -1.51 -0.02
CA ARG A 265 1.36 -0.97 0.46
C ARG A 265 1.49 0.36 1.21
N GLY A 266 2.72 0.81 1.42
CA GLY A 266 2.99 2.08 2.09
C GLY A 266 2.86 2.02 3.61
N ARG A 267 2.78 3.22 4.19
CA ARG A 267 2.61 3.42 5.63
C ARG A 267 1.26 2.94 6.11
N GLU A 268 1.19 2.67 7.40
CA GLU A 268 -0.03 2.20 8.04
C GLU A 268 -1.13 3.28 8.10
N ARG A 269 -2.29 2.94 7.54
CA ARG A 269 -3.51 3.76 7.48
C ARG A 269 -4.69 2.94 7.99
N SER A 270 -5.39 3.45 8.98
CA SER A 270 -6.60 2.82 9.53
C SER A 270 -7.82 3.39 8.85
N ARG A 271 -8.78 2.53 8.52
CA ARG A 271 -10.09 2.94 8.03
C ARG A 271 -10.93 3.48 9.20
N PRO A 272 -11.75 4.53 9.01
CA PRO A 272 -12.62 5.05 10.06
C PRO A 272 -13.52 3.98 10.68
N VAL A 273 -13.72 4.02 12.00
CA VAL A 273 -14.53 3.06 12.74
C VAL A 273 -15.96 3.03 12.20
N SER A 274 -16.58 4.18 11.99
CA SER A 274 -17.95 4.29 11.46
C SER A 274 -18.15 3.48 10.18
N SER A 275 -17.26 3.66 9.21
CA SER A 275 -17.27 2.94 7.93
C SER A 275 -17.10 1.41 8.09
N ILE A 276 -16.31 0.96 9.08
CA ILE A 276 -16.17 -0.48 9.37
C ILE A 276 -17.47 -1.01 9.99
N LEU A 277 -18.07 -0.27 10.93
CA LEU A 277 -19.30 -0.69 11.59
C LEU A 277 -20.47 -0.77 10.59
N GLU A 278 -20.56 0.19 9.67
CA GLU A 278 -21.55 0.18 8.58
C GLU A 278 -21.42 -1.06 7.68
N GLU A 279 -20.20 -1.41 7.26
CA GLU A 279 -19.96 -2.61 6.44
C GLU A 279 -20.32 -3.90 7.20
N VAL A 280 -19.94 -3.98 8.48
CA VAL A 280 -20.23 -5.13 9.32
C VAL A 280 -21.74 -5.26 9.59
N GLN A 281 -22.44 -4.16 9.81
CA GLN A 281 -23.91 -4.17 9.96
C GLN A 281 -24.59 -4.67 8.69
N MET A 282 -24.20 -4.14 7.53
CA MET A 282 -24.75 -4.59 6.25
C MET A 282 -24.48 -6.09 6.00
N LEU A 283 -23.29 -6.58 6.34
CA LEU A 283 -22.95 -8.00 6.26
C LEU A 283 -23.82 -8.86 7.16
N SER A 284 -24.07 -8.40 8.39
CA SER A 284 -25.01 -9.03 9.33
C SER A 284 -26.42 -9.09 8.74
N ASP A 285 -26.91 -7.98 8.17
CA ASP A 285 -28.25 -7.90 7.56
C ASP A 285 -28.40 -8.82 6.34
N GLN A 286 -27.30 -9.08 5.63
CA GLN A 286 -27.22 -10.05 4.53
C GLN A 286 -27.11 -11.52 5.02
N GLY A 287 -27.08 -11.75 6.33
CA GLY A 287 -27.06 -13.08 6.93
C GLY A 287 -25.68 -13.70 7.10
N VAL A 288 -24.59 -12.93 6.95
CA VAL A 288 -23.23 -13.41 7.20
C VAL A 288 -23.07 -13.74 8.68
N LYS A 289 -22.45 -14.89 8.99
CA LYS A 289 -22.31 -15.42 10.36
C LYS A 289 -20.90 -15.30 10.92
N GLU A 290 -19.93 -14.92 10.10
CA GLU A 290 -18.55 -14.72 10.51
C GLU A 290 -17.92 -13.56 9.74
N VAL A 291 -17.28 -12.63 10.44
CA VAL A 291 -16.47 -11.58 9.81
C VAL A 291 -15.03 -11.73 10.26
N THR A 292 -14.10 -11.68 9.30
CA THR A 292 -12.67 -11.66 9.58
C THR A 292 -12.10 -10.27 9.26
N LEU A 293 -11.69 -9.55 10.30
CA LEU A 293 -11.03 -8.27 10.18
C LEU A 293 -9.62 -8.47 9.59
N LEU A 294 -9.35 -7.78 8.49
CA LEU A 294 -8.12 -7.87 7.73
C LEU A 294 -7.26 -6.61 7.83
N GLY A 295 -5.96 -6.83 7.88
CA GLY A 295 -4.93 -5.81 7.90
C GLY A 295 -3.54 -6.45 7.80
N GLN A 296 -2.51 -5.66 7.54
CA GLN A 296 -1.12 -6.14 7.57
C GLN A 296 -0.60 -6.26 9.01
N ASN A 297 -1.10 -5.43 9.91
CA ASN A 297 -0.90 -5.52 11.36
C ASN A 297 -2.20 -5.13 12.09
N VAL A 298 -3.19 -6.02 12.15
CA VAL A 298 -4.56 -5.66 12.57
C VAL A 298 -4.66 -5.00 13.94
N ASN A 299 -3.83 -5.41 14.89
CA ASN A 299 -3.90 -4.94 16.26
C ASN A 299 -3.10 -3.66 16.53
N SER A 300 -2.40 -3.10 15.53
CA SER A 300 -1.94 -1.70 15.58
C SER A 300 -2.99 -0.71 15.05
N TYR A 301 -4.20 -1.18 14.71
CA TYR A 301 -5.30 -0.33 14.28
C TYR A 301 -5.48 0.88 15.20
N ARG A 302 -5.55 2.04 14.57
CA ARG A 302 -5.76 3.32 15.24
C ARG A 302 -6.45 4.32 14.32
N ASP A 303 -7.69 4.62 14.61
CA ASP A 303 -8.49 5.60 13.88
C ASP A 303 -8.36 6.98 14.52
N THR A 304 -7.85 7.94 13.76
CA THR A 304 -7.66 9.34 14.18
C THR A 304 -8.68 10.28 13.55
N SER A 305 -9.71 9.77 12.88
CA SER A 305 -10.75 10.59 12.24
C SER A 305 -11.71 11.24 13.25
N GLU A 306 -11.96 10.59 14.39
CA GLU A 306 -12.73 11.15 15.49
C GLU A 306 -11.80 11.87 16.49
N GLU A 307 -11.80 13.21 16.48
CA GLU A 307 -10.97 14.04 17.37
C GLU A 307 -11.32 13.92 18.86
N GLN A 308 -12.48 13.34 19.19
CA GLN A 308 -13.07 13.38 20.54
C GLN A 308 -12.51 12.35 21.52
N PHE A 309 -11.77 11.33 21.05
CA PHE A 309 -11.20 10.29 21.91
C PHE A 309 -9.68 10.48 22.09
N CYS A 310 -9.31 11.53 22.82
CA CYS A 310 -8.00 11.65 23.44
C CYS A 310 -7.98 10.84 24.74
N GLY A 311 -7.90 9.51 24.64
CA GLY A 311 -7.41 8.73 25.77
C GLY A 311 -6.00 9.25 26.11
N SER A 312 -5.80 9.73 27.33
CA SER A 312 -4.51 10.27 27.82
C SER A 312 -3.38 9.25 27.81
N ASP A 313 -3.71 7.98 27.61
CA ASP A 313 -2.81 6.87 27.85
C ASP A 313 -2.07 6.50 26.57
N LEU A 314 -0.74 6.53 26.67
CA LEU A 314 0.15 5.96 25.66
C LEU A 314 -0.30 4.54 25.37
N ALA A 315 -0.30 4.15 24.09
CA ALA A 315 -0.61 2.79 23.68
C ALA A 315 0.30 1.81 24.44
N ALA A 316 -0.28 1.07 25.40
CA ALA A 316 0.47 0.07 26.14
C ALA A 316 0.85 -1.06 25.17
N LEU A 317 2.16 -1.27 25.03
CA LEU A 317 2.67 -2.46 24.35
C LEU A 317 2.59 -3.65 25.31
N SER A 318 2.66 -4.85 24.76
CA SER A 318 2.87 -6.07 25.55
C SER A 318 4.15 -5.95 26.39
N ARG A 319 4.16 -6.57 27.57
CA ARG A 319 5.29 -6.51 28.52
C ARG A 319 6.56 -7.09 27.89
N GLY A 320 7.67 -6.36 27.95
CA GLY A 320 8.94 -6.78 27.36
C GLY A 320 9.05 -6.57 25.84
N PHE A 321 8.13 -5.81 25.25
CA PHE A 321 8.16 -5.43 23.83
C PHE A 321 8.50 -3.95 23.67
N GLU A 322 9.23 -3.66 22.60
CA GLU A 322 9.63 -2.31 22.21
C GLU A 322 9.21 -2.03 20.77
N THR A 323 8.93 -0.76 20.47
CA THR A 323 8.69 -0.30 19.11
C THR A 323 9.79 0.68 18.69
N VAL A 324 10.27 0.52 17.46
CA VAL A 324 11.28 1.41 16.86
C VAL A 324 10.63 2.64 16.20
N TYR A 325 9.30 2.63 16.06
CA TYR A 325 8.54 3.65 15.35
C TYR A 325 7.75 4.52 16.31
N ARG A 326 7.53 5.78 15.91
CA ARG A 326 6.82 6.78 16.70
C ARG A 326 5.40 6.28 17.01
N THR A 327 5.11 6.09 18.29
CA THR A 327 3.77 5.76 18.76
C THR A 327 2.81 6.88 18.38
N LYS A 328 1.75 6.53 17.65
CA LYS A 328 0.66 7.45 17.32
C LYS A 328 -0.08 7.80 18.63
N GLN A 329 -0.39 9.08 18.84
CA GLN A 329 -1.11 9.57 20.01
C GLN A 329 -2.59 9.80 19.66
N GLY A 330 -3.48 9.52 20.62
CA GLY A 330 -4.93 9.68 20.46
C GLY A 330 -5.59 8.70 19.49
N GLY A 331 -6.89 8.86 19.27
CA GLY A 331 -7.67 8.04 18.35
C GLY A 331 -8.15 6.71 18.94
N LEU A 332 -9.16 6.12 18.30
CA LEU A 332 -9.76 4.84 18.69
C LEU A 332 -8.82 3.69 18.33
N ARG A 333 -8.58 2.78 19.27
CA ARG A 333 -7.63 1.69 19.14
C ARG A 333 -8.30 0.41 18.67
N PHE A 334 -7.50 -0.62 18.44
CA PHE A 334 -8.00 -1.95 18.10
C PHE A 334 -8.96 -2.53 19.14
N SER A 335 -8.71 -2.33 20.44
CA SER A 335 -9.62 -2.74 21.52
C SER A 335 -10.99 -2.07 21.40
N ASP A 336 -11.02 -0.76 21.12
CA ASP A 336 -12.25 0.01 20.94
C ASP A 336 -13.02 -0.43 19.69
N LEU A 337 -12.33 -0.64 18.57
CA LEU A 337 -12.94 -1.18 17.35
C LEU A 337 -13.53 -2.57 17.61
N LEU A 338 -12.75 -3.46 18.20
CA LEU A 338 -13.14 -4.85 18.44
C LEU A 338 -14.36 -4.93 19.37
N ASP A 339 -14.43 -4.07 20.39
CA ASP A 339 -15.58 -3.95 21.27
C ASP A 339 -16.82 -3.46 20.52
N ARG A 340 -16.70 -2.38 19.72
CA ARG A 340 -17.84 -1.84 18.95
C ARG A 340 -18.35 -2.85 17.91
N VAL A 341 -17.44 -3.52 17.18
CA VAL A 341 -17.80 -4.57 16.20
C VAL A 341 -18.50 -5.74 16.91
N SER A 342 -18.06 -6.12 18.12
CA SER A 342 -18.68 -7.21 18.90
C SER A 342 -20.12 -6.96 19.33
N ARG A 343 -20.56 -5.70 19.33
CA ARG A 343 -21.91 -5.29 19.76
C ARG A 343 -22.91 -5.20 18.61
N ILE A 344 -22.45 -5.25 17.35
CA ILE A 344 -23.32 -5.15 16.16
C ILE A 344 -24.30 -6.34 16.11
N ASP A 345 -23.75 -7.55 16.11
CA ASP A 345 -24.52 -8.79 16.13
C ASP A 345 -23.86 -9.79 17.10
N PRO A 346 -24.50 -10.09 18.25
CA PRO A 346 -24.01 -11.09 19.20
C PRO A 346 -23.91 -12.51 18.64
N ASP A 347 -24.65 -12.84 17.58
CA ASP A 347 -24.63 -14.16 16.94
C ASP A 347 -23.59 -14.28 15.80
N MET A 348 -23.02 -13.15 15.37
CA MET A 348 -21.98 -13.11 14.35
C MET A 348 -20.60 -13.31 14.96
N ARG A 349 -19.86 -14.30 14.47
CA ARG A 349 -18.50 -14.56 14.95
C ARG A 349 -17.50 -13.55 14.38
N ILE A 350 -16.65 -13.00 15.24
CA ILE A 350 -15.60 -12.06 14.85
C ILE A 350 -14.24 -12.74 14.94
N ARG A 351 -13.49 -12.65 13.84
CA ARG A 351 -12.10 -13.10 13.73
C ARG A 351 -11.23 -11.92 13.30
N PHE A 352 -9.94 -12.06 13.54
CA PHE A 352 -8.92 -11.20 12.97
C PHE A 352 -7.67 -12.03 12.69
N THR A 353 -6.83 -11.58 11.76
CA THR A 353 -5.60 -12.27 11.39
C THR A 353 -4.45 -11.30 11.20
N SER A 354 -3.22 -11.81 11.07
CA SER A 354 -2.00 -11.00 10.96
C SER A 354 -1.77 -10.01 12.12
N PRO A 355 -2.02 -10.36 13.41
CA PRO A 355 -1.65 -9.46 14.49
C PRO A 355 -0.14 -9.53 14.76
N HIS A 356 0.41 -8.48 15.33
CA HIS A 356 1.77 -8.44 15.82
C HIS A 356 1.82 -8.70 17.34
N PRO A 357 2.73 -9.56 17.84
CA PRO A 357 2.82 -9.88 19.27
C PRO A 357 2.92 -8.67 20.21
N LYS A 358 3.68 -7.64 19.83
CA LYS A 358 3.82 -6.39 20.63
C LYS A 358 2.51 -5.64 20.89
N ASP A 359 1.51 -5.81 20.03
CA ASP A 359 0.27 -5.03 20.03
C ASP A 359 -0.87 -5.84 20.72
N PHE A 360 -0.53 -6.67 21.72
CA PHE A 360 -1.47 -7.42 22.56
C PHE A 360 -1.36 -6.98 24.04
N PRO A 361 -1.84 -5.78 24.39
CA PRO A 361 -1.97 -5.40 25.80
C PRO A 361 -3.07 -6.22 26.49
N ASP A 362 -2.99 -6.30 27.83
CA ASP A 362 -3.91 -7.10 28.65
C ASP A 362 -5.39 -6.76 28.40
N GLU A 363 -5.70 -5.48 28.13
CA GLU A 363 -7.05 -5.02 27.77
C GLU A 363 -7.67 -5.76 26.56
N VAL A 364 -6.89 -6.03 25.51
CA VAL A 364 -7.36 -6.74 24.32
C VAL A 364 -7.63 -8.20 24.67
N LEU A 365 -6.78 -8.80 25.50
CA LEU A 365 -6.94 -10.19 25.94
C LEU A 365 -8.18 -10.37 26.82
N HIS A 366 -8.42 -9.44 27.75
CA HIS A 366 -9.62 -9.45 28.58
C HIS A 366 -10.90 -9.26 27.74
N LEU A 367 -10.89 -8.36 26.76
CA LEU A 367 -12.02 -8.18 25.84
C LEU A 367 -12.33 -9.46 25.05
N ILE A 368 -11.30 -10.13 24.50
CA ILE A 368 -11.47 -11.42 23.81
C ILE A 368 -12.00 -12.51 24.75
N ALA A 369 -11.59 -12.49 26.03
CA ALA A 369 -12.07 -13.45 27.02
C ALA A 369 -13.55 -13.24 27.36
N GLU A 370 -13.95 -11.97 27.55
CA GLU A 370 -15.29 -11.53 27.94
C GLU A 370 -16.33 -11.76 26.85
N ARG A 371 -16.02 -11.41 25.59
CA ARG A 371 -16.99 -11.46 24.49
C ARG A 371 -17.10 -12.89 23.92
N GLY A 372 -18.32 -13.43 23.90
CA GLY A 372 -18.60 -14.80 23.43
C GLY A 372 -18.47 -14.99 21.92
N ASN A 373 -18.71 -13.92 21.14
CA ASN A 373 -18.68 -13.93 19.68
C ASN A 373 -17.30 -13.62 19.08
N ILE A 374 -16.32 -13.19 19.88
CA ILE A 374 -14.93 -13.03 19.43
C ILE A 374 -14.21 -14.39 19.48
N CYS A 375 -13.54 -14.74 18.38
CA CYS A 375 -12.83 -16.01 18.30
C CYS A 375 -11.60 -16.04 19.20
N LYS A 376 -11.50 -17.10 20.01
CA LYS A 376 -10.39 -17.33 20.95
C LYS A 376 -9.15 -17.95 20.31
N GLN A 377 -9.17 -18.16 18.98
CA GLN A 377 -8.02 -18.61 18.20
C GLN A 377 -7.16 -17.38 17.85
N ILE A 378 -6.04 -17.22 18.58
CA ILE A 378 -5.10 -16.12 18.35
C ILE A 378 -3.98 -16.61 17.44
N HIS A 379 -3.91 -16.07 16.22
CA HIS A 379 -2.75 -16.24 15.34
C HIS A 379 -1.61 -15.36 15.85
N LEU A 380 -0.50 -15.93 16.31
CA LEU A 380 0.58 -15.17 16.93
C LEU A 380 1.91 -15.52 16.23
N PRO A 381 2.31 -14.76 15.20
CA PRO A 381 3.46 -15.14 14.39
C PRO A 381 4.78 -14.80 15.11
N ALA A 382 5.47 -15.84 15.59
CA ALA A 382 6.75 -15.72 16.31
C ALA A 382 7.91 -15.26 15.41
N GLN A 383 7.92 -15.69 14.15
CA GLN A 383 8.99 -15.53 13.13
C GLN A 383 10.28 -16.30 13.42
N SER A 384 10.77 -16.29 14.65
CA SER A 384 11.96 -17.06 15.05
C SER A 384 11.95 -17.39 16.54
N GLY A 385 12.52 -18.54 16.90
CA GLY A 385 12.76 -18.92 18.30
C GLY A 385 14.09 -18.43 18.88
N SER A 386 14.86 -17.59 18.17
CA SER A 386 16.16 -17.08 18.65
C SER A 386 16.13 -15.58 18.85
N SER A 387 16.40 -15.10 20.08
CA SER A 387 16.47 -13.67 20.41
C SER A 387 17.48 -12.91 19.53
N ARG A 388 18.59 -13.57 19.15
CA ARG A 388 19.58 -13.00 18.20
C ARG A 388 18.98 -12.78 16.82
N VAL A 389 18.22 -13.75 16.30
CA VAL A 389 17.57 -13.66 14.99
C VAL A 389 16.41 -12.66 15.03
N LEU A 390 15.60 -12.65 16.09
CA LEU A 390 14.54 -11.67 16.30
C LEU A 390 15.06 -10.23 16.29
N LYS A 391 16.23 -9.99 16.88
CA LYS A 391 16.93 -8.70 16.81
C LYS A 391 17.34 -8.35 15.37
N ALA A 392 17.92 -9.29 14.63
CA ALA A 392 18.26 -9.10 13.20
C ALA A 392 17.03 -8.87 12.31
N MET A 393 15.89 -9.47 12.69
CA MET A 393 14.58 -9.29 12.06
C MET A 393 13.91 -7.95 12.42
N ARG A 394 14.47 -7.18 13.38
CA ARG A 394 13.91 -5.94 13.93
C ARG A 394 12.53 -6.12 14.57
N ARG A 395 12.35 -7.19 15.33
CA ARG A 395 11.05 -7.54 15.94
C ARG A 395 10.71 -6.75 17.21
N GLY A 396 11.72 -6.23 17.91
CA GLY A 396 11.53 -5.46 19.14
C GLY A 396 11.14 -6.30 20.36
N TYR A 397 11.47 -7.60 20.38
CA TYR A 397 11.24 -8.48 21.53
C TYR A 397 12.21 -9.68 21.53
N THR A 398 12.31 -10.34 22.69
CA THR A 398 13.10 -11.56 22.89
C THR A 398 12.21 -12.81 22.86
N ARG A 399 12.84 -13.99 22.74
CA ARG A 399 12.14 -15.28 22.86
C ARG A 399 11.40 -15.38 24.20
N GLU A 400 12.03 -14.92 25.27
CA GLU A 400 11.51 -14.96 26.63
C GLU A 400 10.25 -14.11 26.75
N ALA A 401 10.29 -12.84 26.31
CA ALA A 401 9.12 -11.96 26.31
C ALA A 401 7.96 -12.51 25.46
N TYR A 402 8.26 -13.19 24.35
CA TYR A 402 7.25 -13.87 23.55
C TYR A 402 6.58 -15.04 24.31
N LEU A 403 7.36 -15.86 25.02
CA LEU A 403 6.83 -16.96 25.81
C LEU A 403 6.00 -16.44 27.00
N ASP A 404 6.44 -15.36 27.64
CA ASP A 404 5.69 -14.70 28.72
C ASP A 404 4.33 -14.20 28.22
N LEU A 405 4.27 -13.62 27.02
CA LEU A 405 3.01 -13.23 26.38
C LEU A 405 2.11 -14.45 26.12
N VAL A 406 2.67 -15.56 25.63
CA VAL A 406 1.92 -16.80 25.38
C VAL A 406 1.31 -17.34 26.67
N GLU A 407 2.06 -17.37 27.77
CA GLU A 407 1.55 -17.82 29.07
C GLU A 407 0.50 -16.86 29.65
N ASN A 408 0.68 -15.55 29.47
CA ASN A 408 -0.33 -14.55 29.83
C ASN A 408 -1.65 -14.77 29.07
N ILE A 409 -1.58 -15.00 27.75
CA ILE A 409 -2.75 -15.32 26.91
C ILE A 409 -3.46 -16.59 27.41
N LYS A 410 -2.71 -17.66 27.74
CA LYS A 410 -3.30 -18.91 28.26
C LYS A 410 -3.99 -18.71 29.61
N THR A 411 -3.42 -17.84 30.45
CA THR A 411 -3.96 -17.51 31.77
C THR A 411 -5.28 -16.74 31.65
N ILE A 412 -5.33 -15.71 30.79
CA ILE A 412 -6.52 -14.86 30.61
C ILE A 412 -7.61 -15.57 29.78
N ILE A 413 -7.22 -16.37 28.78
CA ILE A 413 -8.13 -17.06 27.86
C ILE A 413 -7.92 -18.59 27.99
N PRO A 414 -8.42 -19.21 29.09
CA PRO A 414 -8.20 -20.63 29.36
C PRO A 414 -8.96 -21.53 28.38
N GLY A 415 -8.34 -22.66 28.01
CA GLY A 415 -9.00 -23.80 27.36
C GLY A 415 -9.39 -23.63 25.88
N ARG A 416 -9.12 -22.49 25.22
CA ARG A 416 -9.48 -22.26 23.80
C ARG A 416 -8.41 -21.53 22.96
N SER A 417 -7.29 -21.14 23.56
CA SER A 417 -6.16 -20.51 22.86
C SER A 417 -5.41 -21.53 22.01
N ARG A 418 -5.87 -21.76 20.78
CA ARG A 418 -5.10 -22.49 19.75
C ARG A 418 -4.16 -21.50 19.06
N PHE A 419 -2.89 -21.54 19.42
CA PHE A 419 -1.83 -20.82 18.72
C PHE A 419 -1.60 -21.50 17.37
N SER A 420 -1.90 -20.80 16.28
CA SER A 420 -1.40 -21.17 14.96
C SER A 420 -0.02 -20.52 14.84
N PHE A 421 1.03 -21.34 14.86
CA PHE A 421 2.42 -20.91 14.68
C PHE A 421 2.77 -20.74 13.20
#